data_AF-A0A943M760-F1
#
_entry.id   AF-A0A943M760-F1
#
_cell.length_a   1.000
_cell.length_b   1.000
_cell.length_c   1.000
_cell.angle_alpha   90.00
_cell.angle_beta   90.00
_cell.angle_gamma   90.00
#
_symmetry.space_group_name_H-M   'P 1'
#
loop_
_entity.id
_entity.type
_entity.pdbx_description
1 polymer ?
#
loop_
_entity_poly.entity_id
_entity_poly.type
_entity_poly.pdbx_seq_one_letter_code
_entity_poly.pdbx_strand_id
1 'polypeptide(L)'
;MHYDWGDLHALHDFCGTPADGEPLAEIWYGTHRGGPSQLEDGTLLEDVVAPRGKGAHVDGFPYLAKLIAPAKPLSIQVHPSIEEAEAGFDRENKLGIPLSSPDRVFVDRNHKPEMLLALTPWRTLVGFAPEQELVRFNEAVSTPLSLHIAKLIREQGLERPAASALRDGLKPPIEYVEEYARRCGELARHSDPAIAKRAGMLEFVHSFFPGQSSLLVAAL
;
A
#
# COMPACT_ATOMS: atom_id res chain seq x y z
N MET A 1 0.11 -17.90 1.84
CA MET A 1 1.13 -17.19 1.03
C MET A 1 2.22 -16.69 1.96
N HIS A 2 3.48 -17.07 1.71
CA HIS A 2 4.61 -16.81 2.59
C HIS A 2 5.47 -15.66 2.06
N TYR A 3 5.00 -14.42 2.25
CA TYR A 3 5.77 -13.22 1.91
C TYR A 3 6.56 -12.74 3.12
N ASP A 4 7.73 -12.15 2.89
CA ASP A 4 8.71 -11.70 3.90
C ASP A 4 8.21 -10.63 4.88
N TRP A 5 7.11 -9.96 4.55
CA TRP A 5 6.43 -8.99 5.39
C TRP A 5 5.36 -9.60 6.30
N GLY A 6 5.06 -10.89 6.15
CA GLY A 6 4.04 -11.60 6.92
C GLY A 6 4.40 -11.78 8.39
N ASP A 7 3.37 -11.84 9.23
CA ASP A 7 3.49 -12.21 10.63
C ASP A 7 3.69 -13.72 10.81
N LEU A 8 4.46 -14.13 11.82
CA LEU A 8 4.79 -15.54 12.10
C LEU A 8 3.67 -16.29 12.83
N HIS A 9 2.72 -15.57 13.45
CA HIS A 9 1.76 -16.16 14.39
C HIS A 9 0.32 -15.74 14.10
N ALA A 10 0.06 -14.50 13.70
CA ALA A 10 -1.28 -13.93 13.68
C ALA A 10 -2.31 -14.75 12.87
N LEU A 11 -1.95 -15.21 11.67
CA LEU A 11 -2.85 -16.04 10.85
C LEU A 11 -2.91 -17.49 11.32
N HIS A 12 -1.83 -18.01 11.90
CA HIS A 12 -1.82 -19.34 12.50
C HIS A 12 -2.76 -19.41 13.71
N ASP A 13 -2.66 -18.44 14.62
CA ASP A 13 -3.52 -18.30 15.78
C ASP A 13 -4.98 -18.11 15.37
N PHE A 14 -5.25 -17.26 14.38
CA PHE A 14 -6.60 -17.05 13.85
C PHE A 14 -7.22 -18.35 13.30
N CYS A 15 -6.43 -19.17 12.61
CA CYS A 15 -6.88 -20.43 12.03
C CYS A 15 -6.84 -21.62 13.00
N GLY A 16 -6.28 -21.45 14.21
CA GLY A 16 -6.08 -22.55 15.16
C GLY A 16 -5.07 -23.59 14.69
N THR A 17 -4.04 -23.16 13.94
CA THR A 17 -2.96 -24.03 13.42
C THR A 17 -1.64 -23.73 14.11
N PRO A 18 -0.72 -24.70 14.26
CA PRO A 18 0.60 -24.44 14.81
C PRO A 18 1.42 -23.57 13.84
N ALA A 19 2.13 -22.57 14.38
CA ALA A 19 3.11 -21.82 13.62
C ALA A 19 4.29 -22.72 13.21
N ASP A 20 4.75 -22.58 11.97
CA ASP A 20 5.82 -23.38 11.38
C ASP A 20 7.19 -22.66 11.38
N GLY A 21 7.23 -21.42 11.85
CA GLY A 21 8.42 -20.58 11.91
C GLY A 21 8.65 -19.74 10.64
N GLU A 22 7.78 -19.85 9.64
CA GLU A 22 7.83 -19.07 8.41
C GLU A 22 6.80 -17.93 8.43
N PRO A 23 7.06 -16.79 7.76
CA PRO A 23 6.07 -15.74 7.59
C PRO A 23 4.81 -16.24 6.90
N LEU A 24 3.63 -15.99 7.48
CA LEU A 24 2.34 -16.22 6.83
C LEU A 24 1.65 -14.87 6.60
N ALA A 25 1.78 -14.38 5.37
CA ALA A 25 1.40 -13.02 5.01
C ALA A 25 -0.08 -12.91 4.60
N GLU A 26 -0.52 -13.82 3.73
CA GLU A 26 -1.90 -13.82 3.20
C GLU A 26 -2.48 -15.24 3.14
N ILE A 27 -3.78 -15.38 3.44
CA ILE A 27 -4.59 -16.56 3.09
C ILE A 27 -5.64 -16.12 2.08
N TRP A 28 -5.74 -16.83 0.96
CA TRP A 28 -6.56 -16.46 -0.18
C TRP A 28 -7.77 -17.37 -0.32
N TYR A 29 -8.93 -16.75 -0.55
CA TYR A 29 -10.20 -17.41 -0.85
C TYR A 29 -10.72 -16.90 -2.18
N GLY A 30 -10.70 -17.76 -3.20
CA GLY A 30 -11.17 -17.42 -4.54
C GLY A 30 -10.56 -18.31 -5.62
N THR A 31 -10.70 -17.88 -6.87
CA THR A 31 -10.26 -18.63 -8.07
C THR A 31 -9.00 -18.04 -8.70
N HIS A 32 -8.18 -17.33 -7.91
CA HIS A 32 -6.99 -16.68 -8.46
C HIS A 32 -5.91 -17.71 -8.79
N ARG A 33 -5.39 -17.70 -10.03
CA ARG A 33 -4.42 -18.70 -10.54
C ARG A 33 -3.15 -18.83 -9.71
N GLY A 34 -2.69 -17.74 -9.11
CA GLY A 34 -1.50 -17.73 -8.23
C GLY A 34 -1.70 -18.37 -6.84
N GLY A 35 -2.94 -18.75 -6.49
CA GLY A 35 -3.27 -19.37 -5.21
C GLY A 35 -4.72 -19.86 -5.22
N PRO A 36 -5.05 -20.90 -6.02
CA PRO A 36 -6.43 -21.35 -6.17
C PRO A 36 -6.91 -22.04 -4.90
N SER A 37 -8.14 -21.72 -4.47
CA SER A 37 -8.78 -22.45 -3.37
C SER A 37 -9.26 -23.82 -3.82
N GLN A 38 -9.31 -24.78 -2.88
CA GLN A 38 -9.75 -26.15 -3.10
C GLN A 38 -10.83 -26.53 -2.08
N LEU A 39 -11.76 -27.38 -2.50
CA LEU A 39 -12.69 -28.06 -1.60
C LEU A 39 -11.97 -29.20 -0.86
N GLU A 40 -12.62 -29.77 0.15
CA GLU A 40 -12.07 -30.87 0.97
C GLU A 40 -11.69 -32.11 0.15
N ASP A 41 -12.38 -32.36 -0.97
CA ASP A 41 -12.10 -33.47 -1.88
C ASP A 41 -10.99 -33.18 -2.90
N GLY A 42 -10.36 -32.00 -2.82
CA GLY A 42 -9.30 -31.54 -3.72
C GLY A 42 -9.80 -30.89 -5.01
N THR A 43 -11.11 -30.81 -5.24
CA THR A 43 -11.68 -30.11 -6.39
C THR A 43 -11.34 -28.62 -6.32
N LEU A 44 -10.88 -28.03 -7.42
CA LEU A 44 -10.61 -26.59 -7.46
C LEU A 44 -11.91 -25.80 -7.35
N LEU A 45 -11.89 -24.69 -6.63
CA LEU A 45 -13.05 -23.83 -6.50
C LEU A 45 -13.53 -23.34 -7.89
N GLU A 46 -12.62 -23.07 -8.82
CA GLU A 46 -12.95 -22.60 -10.17
C GLU A 46 -13.80 -23.59 -10.98
N ASP A 47 -13.65 -24.89 -10.74
CA ASP A 47 -14.40 -25.94 -11.43
C ASP A 47 -15.86 -26.01 -10.98
N VAL A 48 -16.16 -25.54 -9.76
CA VAL A 48 -17.50 -25.56 -9.18
C VAL A 48 -18.21 -24.22 -9.26
N VAL A 49 -17.46 -23.11 -9.24
CA VAL A 49 -18.01 -21.76 -9.44
C VAL A 49 -17.96 -21.38 -10.92
N ALA A 50 -18.81 -22.00 -11.74
CA ALA A 50 -19.04 -21.53 -13.11
C ALA A 50 -19.32 -20.01 -13.11
N PRO A 51 -18.87 -19.24 -14.12
CA PRO A 51 -19.02 -17.78 -14.15
C PRO A 51 -20.50 -17.40 -14.21
N ARG A 52 -21.15 -17.29 -13.05
CA ARG A 52 -22.53 -16.84 -12.91
C ARG A 52 -22.53 -15.32 -12.80
N GLY A 53 -22.31 -14.66 -13.92
CA GLY A 53 -22.46 -13.21 -14.00
C GLY A 53 -22.45 -12.72 -15.44
N LYS A 54 -23.63 -12.56 -16.05
CA LYS A 54 -23.78 -11.69 -17.23
C LYS A 54 -23.47 -10.26 -16.78
N GLY A 55 -22.23 -9.82 -16.95
CA GLY A 55 -21.80 -8.46 -16.62
C GLY A 55 -20.35 -8.31 -16.14
N ALA A 56 -19.65 -9.38 -15.75
CA ALA A 56 -18.25 -9.29 -15.36
C ALA A 56 -17.35 -9.56 -16.58
N HIS A 57 -16.47 -8.62 -16.91
CA HIS A 57 -15.35 -8.79 -17.86
C HIS A 57 -14.24 -9.70 -17.29
N VAL A 58 -14.58 -10.62 -16.38
CA VAL A 58 -13.63 -11.45 -15.66
C VAL A 58 -14.06 -12.90 -15.81
N ASP A 59 -13.24 -13.70 -16.48
CA ASP A 59 -13.37 -15.16 -16.45
C ASP A 59 -13.14 -15.62 -15.00
N GLY A 60 -14.21 -16.04 -14.30
CA GLY A 60 -14.14 -16.62 -12.96
C GLY A 60 -14.86 -15.84 -11.86
N PHE A 61 -14.50 -16.12 -10.60
CA PHE A 61 -15.12 -15.54 -9.41
C PHE A 61 -14.77 -14.05 -9.28
N PRO A 62 -15.75 -13.14 -9.05
CA PRO A 62 -15.57 -11.71 -9.30
C PRO A 62 -14.77 -10.96 -8.23
N TYR A 63 -14.29 -11.63 -7.19
CA TYR A 63 -13.47 -11.04 -6.15
C TYR A 63 -12.47 -12.05 -5.59
N LEU A 64 -11.38 -11.56 -5.01
CA LEU A 64 -10.43 -12.35 -4.23
C LEU A 64 -10.53 -11.89 -2.77
N ALA A 65 -11.03 -12.75 -1.90
CA ALA A 65 -11.04 -12.47 -0.47
C ALA A 65 -9.69 -12.88 0.14
N LYS A 66 -9.15 -12.03 1.01
CA LYS A 66 -7.87 -12.27 1.68
C LYS A 66 -7.99 -12.04 3.18
N LEU A 67 -7.38 -12.93 3.96
CA LEU A 67 -6.89 -12.58 5.30
C LEU A 67 -5.44 -12.11 5.14
N ILE A 68 -5.09 -10.99 5.74
CA ILE A 68 -3.75 -10.39 5.64
C ILE A 68 -3.22 -10.06 7.04
N ALA A 69 -1.98 -10.44 7.32
CA ALA A 69 -1.31 -10.14 8.59
C ALA A 69 0.09 -9.56 8.33
N PRO A 70 0.20 -8.22 8.22
CA PRO A 70 1.48 -7.57 8.03
C PRO A 70 2.23 -7.40 9.36
N ALA A 71 3.45 -7.95 9.43
CA ALA A 71 4.41 -7.68 10.49
C ALA A 71 5.28 -6.44 10.20
N LYS A 72 5.20 -5.90 8.99
CA LYS A 72 5.92 -4.70 8.52
C LYS A 72 4.96 -3.81 7.72
N PRO A 73 5.16 -2.48 7.65
CA PRO A 73 4.39 -1.64 6.75
C PRO A 73 4.56 -2.10 5.29
N LEU A 74 3.48 -2.05 4.52
CA LEU A 74 3.48 -2.42 3.10
C LEU A 74 3.81 -1.21 2.22
N SER A 75 4.18 -1.48 0.97
CA SER A 75 4.42 -0.44 -0.04
C SER A 75 3.19 0.43 -0.23
N ILE A 76 3.41 1.72 -0.50
CA ILE A 76 2.37 2.64 -0.95
C ILE A 76 1.89 2.19 -2.32
N GLN A 77 0.57 2.06 -2.49
CA GLN A 77 -0.04 1.57 -3.71
C GLN A 77 -1.02 2.61 -4.26
N VAL A 78 -1.08 2.67 -5.60
CA VAL A 78 -2.10 3.42 -6.35
C VAL A 78 -2.67 2.45 -7.38
N HIS A 79 -3.99 2.37 -7.46
CA HIS A 79 -4.67 1.59 -8.48
C HIS A 79 -5.17 2.50 -9.59
N PRO A 80 -4.89 2.18 -10.86
CA PRO A 80 -5.39 2.96 -12.00
C PRO A 80 -6.91 2.88 -12.11
N SER A 81 -7.51 3.87 -12.79
CA SER A 81 -8.87 3.72 -13.31
C SER A 81 -8.95 2.57 -14.33
N ILE A 82 -10.16 2.16 -14.70
CA ILE A 82 -10.32 1.09 -15.70
C ILE A 82 -9.73 1.51 -17.05
N GLU A 83 -9.94 2.76 -17.46
CA GLU A 83 -9.41 3.31 -18.71
C GLU A 83 -7.87 3.37 -18.70
N GLU A 84 -7.29 3.73 -17.56
CA GLU A 84 -5.84 3.76 -17.36
C GLU A 84 -5.23 2.34 -17.36
N ALA A 85 -5.92 1.37 -16.76
CA ALA A 85 -5.50 -0.03 -16.74
C ALA A 85 -5.48 -0.63 -18.16
N GLU A 86 -6.57 -0.42 -18.92
CA GLU A 86 -6.67 -0.83 -20.33
C GLU A 86 -5.54 -0.23 -21.18
N ALA A 87 -5.37 1.09 -21.11
CA ALA A 87 -4.34 1.80 -21.86
C ALA A 87 -2.92 1.37 -21.46
N GLY A 88 -2.69 1.14 -20.16
CA GLY A 88 -1.43 0.66 -19.62
C GLY A 88 -1.06 -0.73 -20.10
N PHE A 89 -1.98 -1.68 -19.96
CA PHE A 89 -1.80 -3.06 -20.39
C PHE A 89 -1.51 -3.16 -21.90
N ASP A 90 -2.25 -2.43 -22.72
CA ASP A 90 -2.07 -2.43 -24.17
C ASP A 90 -0.76 -1.80 -24.61
N ARG A 91 -0.32 -0.74 -23.92
CA ARG A 91 0.98 -0.12 -24.16
C ARG A 91 2.11 -1.10 -23.85
N GLU A 92 2.09 -1.75 -22.68
CA GLU A 92 3.15 -2.69 -22.28
C GLU A 92 3.20 -3.94 -23.19
N ASN A 93 2.04 -4.42 -23.67
CA ASN A 93 1.99 -5.49 -24.66
C ASN A 93 2.58 -5.08 -26.01
N LYS A 94 2.29 -3.87 -26.49
CA LYS A 94 2.87 -3.35 -27.75
C LYS A 94 4.39 -3.20 -27.64
N LEU A 95 4.91 -2.90 -26.45
CA LEU A 95 6.34 -2.87 -26.15
C LEU A 95 6.95 -4.26 -25.97
N GLY A 96 6.15 -5.32 -25.97
CA GLY A 96 6.62 -6.70 -25.82
C GLY A 96 7.08 -7.05 -24.40
N ILE A 97 6.67 -6.30 -23.38
CA ILE A 97 7.05 -6.55 -21.98
C ILE A 97 6.31 -7.81 -21.48
N PRO A 98 7.02 -8.91 -21.14
CA PRO A 98 6.37 -10.13 -20.67
C PRO A 98 5.57 -9.89 -19.37
N LEU A 99 4.47 -10.63 -19.17
CA LEU A 99 3.67 -10.54 -17.93
C LEU A 99 4.47 -10.92 -16.67
N SER A 100 5.49 -11.76 -16.82
CA SER A 100 6.39 -12.15 -15.73
C SER A 100 7.56 -11.18 -15.51
N SER A 101 7.66 -10.11 -16.32
CA SER A 101 8.76 -9.16 -16.19
C SER A 101 8.63 -8.35 -14.89
N PRO A 102 9.72 -8.10 -14.15
CA PRO A 102 9.68 -7.18 -13.02
C PRO A 102 9.33 -5.74 -13.44
N ASP A 103 9.51 -5.39 -14.71
CA ASP A 103 9.15 -4.08 -15.28
C ASP A 103 7.68 -3.99 -15.73
N ARG A 104 6.89 -5.07 -15.56
CA ARG A 104 5.46 -5.10 -15.92
C ARG A 104 4.65 -4.46 -14.80
N VAL A 105 4.01 -3.32 -15.08
CA VAL A 105 3.14 -2.64 -14.10
C VAL A 105 1.68 -3.04 -14.30
N PHE A 106 1.23 -3.17 -15.55
CA PHE A 106 -0.16 -3.47 -15.88
C PHE A 106 -0.31 -4.95 -16.26
N VAL A 107 -0.65 -5.78 -15.27
CA VAL A 107 -0.77 -7.26 -15.43
C VAL A 107 -2.11 -7.71 -16.01
N ASP A 108 -3.12 -6.85 -15.99
CA ASP A 108 -4.42 -7.03 -16.63
C ASP A 108 -5.02 -5.66 -17.02
N ARG A 109 -6.22 -5.69 -17.63
CA ARG A 109 -6.97 -4.51 -18.10
C ARG A 109 -7.99 -3.98 -17.08
N ASN A 110 -7.99 -4.48 -15.85
CA ASN A 110 -9.06 -4.19 -14.90
C ASN A 110 -8.64 -3.14 -13.87
N HIS A 111 -9.63 -2.42 -13.33
CA HIS A 111 -9.42 -1.65 -12.10
C HIS A 111 -9.49 -2.58 -10.89
N LYS A 112 -8.83 -2.20 -9.80
CA LYS A 112 -8.76 -3.01 -8.58
C LYS A 112 -9.35 -2.26 -7.39
N PRO A 113 -10.69 -2.23 -7.25
CA PRO A 113 -11.30 -1.66 -6.07
C PRO A 113 -11.07 -2.61 -4.88
N GLU A 114 -10.63 -2.07 -3.75
CA GLU A 114 -10.34 -2.86 -2.55
C GLU A 114 -11.19 -2.38 -1.37
N MET A 115 -11.54 -3.31 -0.48
CA MET A 115 -12.19 -3.02 0.78
C MET A 115 -11.40 -3.70 1.90
N LEU A 116 -11.11 -2.93 2.95
CA LEU A 116 -10.39 -3.41 4.12
C LEU A 116 -11.32 -3.49 5.33
N LEU A 117 -11.35 -4.65 5.98
CA LEU A 117 -12.03 -4.87 7.26
C LEU A 117 -11.00 -5.23 8.32
N ALA A 118 -10.83 -4.38 9.33
CA ALA A 118 -9.91 -4.61 10.42
C ALA A 118 -10.47 -5.66 11.39
N LEU A 119 -9.81 -6.82 11.50
CA LEU A 119 -10.13 -7.87 12.48
C LEU A 119 -9.44 -7.64 13.84
N THR A 120 -8.35 -6.87 13.83
CA THR A 120 -7.56 -6.44 15.00
C THR A 120 -7.23 -4.95 14.84
N PRO A 121 -6.66 -4.27 15.86
CA PRO A 121 -6.24 -2.88 15.70
C PRO A 121 -5.36 -2.68 14.47
N TRP A 122 -5.80 -1.79 13.58
CA TRP A 122 -5.19 -1.61 12.26
C TRP A 122 -4.67 -0.19 12.05
N ARG A 123 -3.59 -0.07 11.28
CA ARG A 123 -2.99 1.19 10.84
C ARG A 123 -2.93 1.21 9.32
N THR A 124 -3.43 2.27 8.71
CA THR A 124 -3.41 2.45 7.26
C THR A 124 -3.30 3.92 6.88
N LEU A 125 -2.79 4.16 5.68
CA LEU A 125 -2.80 5.46 5.00
C LEU A 125 -3.76 5.34 3.83
N VAL A 126 -4.72 6.26 3.72
CA VAL A 126 -5.73 6.26 2.67
C VAL A 126 -5.98 7.69 2.21
N GLY A 127 -5.72 7.91 0.92
CA GLY A 127 -5.87 9.23 0.30
C GLY A 127 -4.91 10.27 0.85
N PHE A 128 -5.12 11.50 0.41
CA PHE A 128 -4.38 12.67 0.87
C PHE A 128 -5.14 13.43 1.95
N ALA A 129 -4.42 14.04 2.89
CA ALA A 129 -5.05 14.94 3.86
C ALA A 129 -5.36 16.32 3.27
N PRO A 130 -6.26 17.09 3.93
CA PRO A 130 -6.50 18.47 3.56
C PRO A 130 -5.20 19.30 3.56
N GLU A 131 -5.04 20.14 2.54
CA GLU A 131 -3.79 20.92 2.35
C GLU A 131 -3.39 21.73 3.59
N GLN A 132 -4.36 22.32 4.27
CA GLN A 132 -4.12 23.09 5.50
C GLN A 132 -3.55 22.23 6.64
N GLU A 133 -4.00 20.97 6.75
CA GLU A 133 -3.46 20.03 7.73
C GLU A 133 -2.04 19.63 7.37
N LEU A 134 -1.77 19.38 6.08
CA LEU A 134 -0.42 19.05 5.61
C LEU A 134 0.56 20.18 5.82
N VAL A 135 0.16 21.41 5.53
CA VAL A 135 0.94 22.62 5.78
C VAL A 135 1.23 22.75 7.28
N ARG A 136 0.20 22.71 8.13
CA ARG A 136 0.36 22.80 9.59
C ARG A 136 1.27 21.71 10.13
N PHE A 137 1.11 20.48 9.66
CA PHE A 137 1.93 19.35 10.07
C PHE A 137 3.40 19.57 9.71
N ASN A 138 3.68 19.91 8.46
CA ASN A 138 5.05 20.15 7.99
C ASN A 138 5.70 21.36 8.67
N GLU A 139 4.93 22.40 9.01
CA GLU A 139 5.41 23.51 9.84
C GLU A 139 5.76 23.05 11.25
N ALA A 140 4.97 22.18 11.87
CA ALA A 140 5.27 21.64 13.19
C ALA A 140 6.54 20.75 13.20
N VAL A 141 6.79 19.99 12.14
CA VAL A 141 8.04 19.21 11.97
C VAL A 141 9.26 20.14 11.99
N SER A 142 9.15 21.32 11.37
CA SER A 142 10.13 22.42 11.42
C SER A 142 11.56 22.03 10.96
N THR A 143 11.71 21.22 9.91
CA THR A 143 13.01 20.99 9.24
C THR A 143 13.08 21.77 7.92
N PRO A 144 14.27 22.00 7.35
CA PRO A 144 14.38 22.63 6.03
C PRO A 144 13.54 21.92 4.96
N LEU A 145 13.53 20.57 4.99
CA LEU A 145 12.75 19.75 4.07
C LEU A 145 11.23 19.90 4.31
N SER A 146 10.76 19.85 5.56
CA SER A 146 9.33 19.96 5.85
C SER A 146 8.80 21.36 5.51
N LEU A 147 9.56 22.41 5.84
CA LEU A 147 9.20 23.79 5.51
C LEU A 147 9.16 24.02 3.99
N HIS A 148 10.05 23.37 3.23
CA HIS A 148 10.00 23.39 1.77
C HIS A 148 8.72 22.72 1.24
N ILE A 149 8.33 21.56 1.78
CA ILE A 149 7.08 20.88 1.41
C ILE A 149 5.87 21.77 1.73
N ALA A 150 5.80 22.35 2.93
CA ALA A 150 4.71 23.27 3.31
C ALA A 150 4.61 24.47 2.36
N LYS A 151 5.77 25.05 1.97
CA LYS A 151 5.82 26.13 0.99
C LYS A 151 5.30 25.69 -0.38
N LEU A 152 5.74 24.53 -0.89
CA LEU A 152 5.29 24.00 -2.18
C LEU A 152 3.77 23.82 -2.20
N ILE A 153 3.19 23.24 -1.15
CA ILE A 153 1.74 23.04 -1.05
C ILE A 153 1.01 24.38 -1.03
N ARG A 154 1.49 25.39 -0.30
CA ARG A 154 0.89 26.74 -0.29
C ARG A 154 0.92 27.44 -1.64
N GLU A 155 2.02 27.30 -2.37
CA GLU A 155 2.24 28.02 -3.63
C GLU A 155 1.61 27.32 -4.83
N GLN A 156 1.51 25.99 -4.81
CA GLN A 156 1.16 25.18 -5.99
C GLN A 156 -0.06 24.28 -5.77
N GLY A 157 -0.61 24.22 -4.56
CA GLY A 157 -1.54 23.17 -4.14
C GLY A 157 -0.84 21.83 -3.96
N LEU A 158 -1.58 20.82 -3.51
CA LEU A 158 -1.05 19.47 -3.25
C LEU A 158 -0.88 18.64 -4.52
N GLU A 159 -1.81 18.76 -5.47
CA GLU A 159 -1.93 17.86 -6.62
C GLU A 159 -0.61 17.75 -7.41
N ARG A 160 0.00 18.89 -7.73
CA ARG A 160 1.21 18.93 -8.56
C ARG A 160 2.45 18.37 -7.83
N PRO A 161 2.78 18.79 -6.60
CA PRO A 161 3.86 18.16 -5.82
C PRO A 161 3.64 16.66 -5.60
N ALA A 162 2.42 16.23 -5.25
CA ALA A 162 2.10 14.82 -5.03
C ALA A 162 2.27 14.00 -6.32
N ALA A 163 1.76 14.48 -7.46
CA ALA A 163 1.89 13.81 -8.74
C ALA A 163 3.36 13.69 -9.17
N SER A 164 4.19 14.71 -8.95
CA SER A 164 5.63 14.62 -9.23
C SER A 164 6.33 13.65 -8.27
N ALA A 165 6.00 13.68 -6.98
CA ALA A 165 6.55 12.75 -6.01
C ALA A 165 6.25 11.27 -6.35
N LEU A 166 5.01 10.98 -6.77
CA LEU A 166 4.58 9.63 -7.16
C LEU A 166 5.19 9.17 -8.49
N ARG A 167 5.32 10.06 -9.48
CA ARG A 167 5.83 9.72 -10.81
C ARG A 167 7.35 9.68 -10.89
N ASP A 168 8.01 10.71 -10.36
CA ASP A 168 9.44 10.95 -10.56
C ASP A 168 10.27 10.40 -9.39
N GLY A 169 9.59 10.12 -8.27
CA GLY A 169 10.22 9.78 -7.00
C GLY A 169 10.84 11.00 -6.31
N LEU A 170 10.77 11.03 -4.98
CA LEU A 170 11.49 12.03 -4.19
C LEU A 170 12.92 11.55 -3.95
N LYS A 171 13.91 12.42 -4.19
CA LYS A 171 15.34 12.10 -3.95
C LYS A 171 16.06 13.19 -3.15
N PRO A 172 15.52 13.64 -2.00
CA PRO A 172 16.29 14.48 -1.11
C PRO A 172 17.49 13.71 -0.55
N PRO A 173 18.54 14.40 -0.09
CA PRO A 173 19.60 13.78 0.68
C PRO A 173 19.05 12.98 1.87
N ILE A 174 19.62 11.79 2.12
CA ILE A 174 19.15 10.85 3.14
C ILE A 174 19.12 11.49 4.54
N GLU A 175 20.10 12.33 4.84
CA GLU A 175 20.19 13.07 6.10
C GLU A 175 18.99 13.98 6.35
N TYR A 176 18.36 14.52 5.30
CA TYR A 176 17.16 15.35 5.45
C TYR A 176 15.92 14.51 5.73
N VAL A 177 15.85 13.30 5.17
CA VAL A 177 14.78 12.34 5.47
C VAL A 177 14.92 11.83 6.91
N GLU A 178 16.14 11.51 7.35
CA GLU A 178 16.44 11.12 8.72
C GLU A 178 16.12 12.22 9.73
N GLU A 179 16.49 13.48 9.44
CA GLU A 179 16.14 14.61 10.29
C GLU A 179 14.62 14.80 10.38
N TYR A 180 13.91 14.70 9.25
CA TYR A 180 12.46 14.78 9.19
C TYR A 180 11.80 13.68 10.05
N ALA A 181 12.25 12.43 9.91
CA ALA A 181 11.72 11.30 10.67
C ALA A 181 11.98 11.43 12.18
N ARG A 182 13.19 11.84 12.57
CA ARG A 182 13.54 12.12 13.98
C ARG A 182 12.60 13.16 14.58
N ARG A 183 12.35 14.26 13.87
CA ARG A 183 11.41 15.30 14.31
C ARG A 183 9.98 14.79 14.42
N CYS A 184 9.55 13.90 13.52
CA CYS A 184 8.27 13.20 13.67
C CYS A 184 8.20 12.39 14.97
N GLY A 185 9.24 11.61 15.31
CA GLY A 185 9.26 10.86 16.57
C GLY A 185 9.17 11.75 17.82
N GLU A 186 9.81 12.91 17.81
CA GLU A 186 9.72 13.88 18.91
C GLU A 186 8.29 14.43 19.07
N LEU A 187 7.63 14.75 17.95
CA LEU A 187 6.23 15.22 17.92
C LEU A 187 5.24 14.12 18.33
N ALA A 188 5.49 12.87 17.96
CA ALA A 188 4.63 11.74 18.32
C ALA A 188 4.41 11.60 19.83
N ARG A 189 5.37 12.10 20.65
CA ARG A 189 5.34 12.02 22.11
C ARG A 189 4.83 13.30 22.80
N HIS A 190 4.99 14.47 22.18
CA HIS A 190 4.85 15.76 22.87
C HIS A 190 3.96 16.79 22.15
N SER A 191 3.30 16.44 21.04
CA SER A 191 2.44 17.36 20.28
C SER A 191 0.94 17.11 20.51
N ASP A 192 0.09 17.95 19.92
CA ASP A 192 -1.35 17.74 19.95
C ASP A 192 -1.75 16.41 19.27
N PRO A 193 -2.89 15.80 19.64
CA PRO A 193 -3.25 14.46 19.19
C PRO A 193 -3.28 14.27 17.66
N ALA A 194 -3.63 15.30 16.89
CA ALA A 194 -3.71 15.19 15.44
C ALA A 194 -2.30 15.10 14.82
N ILE A 195 -1.39 15.97 15.27
CA ILE A 195 0.02 15.94 14.85
C ILE A 195 0.69 14.66 15.35
N ALA A 196 0.49 14.30 16.62
CA ALA A 196 1.09 13.13 17.23
C ALA A 196 0.71 11.83 16.51
N LYS A 197 -0.56 11.69 16.08
CA LYS A 197 -1.03 10.52 15.33
C LYS A 197 -0.31 10.37 13.99
N ARG A 198 -0.22 11.43 13.18
CA ARG A 198 0.49 11.40 11.89
C ARG A 198 1.99 11.18 12.10
N ALA A 199 2.58 11.90 13.04
CA ALA A 199 4.00 11.80 13.33
C ALA A 199 4.40 10.39 13.81
N GLY A 200 3.57 9.77 14.66
CA GLY A 200 3.78 8.39 15.12
C GLY A 200 3.61 7.33 14.02
N MET A 201 2.73 7.57 13.04
CA MET A 201 2.67 6.71 11.84
C MET A 201 3.98 6.79 11.04
N LEU A 202 4.50 8.00 10.83
CA LEU A 202 5.74 8.21 10.07
C LEU A 202 6.97 7.67 10.81
N GLU A 203 7.06 7.86 12.14
CA GLU A 203 8.09 7.23 12.97
C GLU A 203 8.03 5.71 12.86
N PHE A 204 6.83 5.12 12.91
CA PHE A 204 6.65 3.68 12.75
C PHE A 204 7.06 3.18 11.36
N VAL A 205 6.71 3.88 10.28
CA VAL A 205 7.16 3.49 8.93
C VAL A 205 8.67 3.60 8.79
N HIS A 206 9.26 4.69 9.27
CA HIS A 206 10.71 4.93 9.22
C HIS A 206 11.50 3.86 9.98
N SER A 207 10.99 3.33 11.10
CA SER A 207 11.71 2.29 11.85
C SER A 207 11.92 0.98 11.07
N PHE A 208 11.10 0.71 10.05
CA PHE A 208 11.28 -0.43 9.14
C PHE A 208 12.07 -0.05 7.87
N PHE A 209 12.02 1.22 7.48
CA PHE A 209 12.52 1.71 6.21
C PHE A 209 13.33 3.01 6.38
N PRO A 210 14.45 2.97 7.14
CA PRO A 210 15.23 4.17 7.41
C PRO A 210 15.78 4.78 6.11
N GLY A 211 15.76 6.11 6.02
CA GLY A 211 16.26 6.89 4.90
C GLY A 211 15.42 6.82 3.62
N GLN A 212 14.31 6.06 3.60
CA GLN A 212 13.47 5.94 2.41
C GLN A 212 12.65 7.21 2.19
N SER A 213 12.84 7.84 1.04
CA SER A 213 12.15 9.07 0.66
C SER A 213 10.65 8.87 0.41
N SER A 214 10.19 7.63 0.22
CA SER A 214 8.76 7.28 0.18
C SER A 214 8.01 7.63 1.47
N LEU A 215 8.73 7.79 2.59
CA LEU A 215 8.18 8.34 3.84
C LEU A 215 7.53 9.72 3.63
N LEU A 216 8.05 10.52 2.70
CA LEU A 216 7.51 11.84 2.40
C LEU A 216 6.19 11.76 1.62
N VAL A 217 6.00 10.72 0.81
CA VAL A 217 4.69 10.43 0.18
C VAL A 217 3.69 9.98 1.24
N ALA A 218 4.12 9.14 2.19
CA ALA A 218 3.30 8.74 3.33
C ALA A 218 2.91 9.92 4.25
N ALA A 219 3.65 11.03 4.18
CA ALA A 219 3.38 12.22 4.97
C ALA A 219 2.33 13.17 4.36
N LEU A 220 1.93 12.94 3.10
CA LEU A 220 0.86 13.68 2.39
C LEU A 220 -0.54 13.16 2.80
#